data_AF-H6QSH2-F1
#
_entry.id   AF-H6QSH2-F1
#
_cell.length_a   1.000
_cell.length_b   1.000
_cell.length_c   1.000
_cell.angle_alpha   90.00
_cell.angle_beta   90.00
_cell.angle_gamma   90.00
#
_symmetry.space_group_name_H-M   'P 1'
#
loop_
_entity.id
_entity.type
_entity.pdbx_description
1 polymer ?
#
loop_
_entity_poly.entity_id
_entity_poly.type
_entity_poly.pdbx_seq_one_letter_code
_entity_poly.pdbx_strand_id
1 'polypeptide(L)'
;MQSTSPTPTVTLSATSARTTQWGFPLAKDQVTFIDHGCIIDKEGYPLYPNNNTTYVLPPGTIITNFGTVGFSKTSSSETSKDRRWKIYRAHCLGVMVCDSEGCEYAGPTPTGPGKIEELIRTTPCCPADGCAGKIYWMECRHTQTRFDHELSTGWRLMRHQGFHDHPWPTSKKADPLAKKLLALEVAKNPKAGALQLKVGNPDKSHEPDNGVASIHGSFANSDRLRHHRREILRGLNLAPDKDGDGAGDRFMNDMFMWDERGLEVISSLFRHGKEHFTFQTPWMAARLLEKTEDGENGPSFYQGGLISDVTYRYFKSGYLLTTSMYCQKINRWIPVQLSWIRGLSEIYYHTHFAVLFRQFMRSEISAVEREDLARNVVDFSLAQMEGFISAYLEVFGGTDRVAARNKLKGCKQHFRASITRVKRNRAVIQADEVVSEFSSHHIPPYNPQAF
;
A
#
# COMPACT_ATOMS: atom_id res chain seq x y z
N MET A 1 24.03 -34.25 81.95
CA MET A 1 24.30 -34.88 80.65
C MET A 1 23.72 -33.99 79.56
N GLN A 2 24.56 -33.12 79.01
CA GLN A 2 24.33 -32.38 77.77
C GLN A 2 25.26 -33.03 76.75
N SER A 3 24.72 -33.59 75.67
CA SER A 3 25.53 -34.09 74.55
C SER A 3 25.39 -33.11 73.38
N THR A 4 26.42 -32.28 73.24
CA THR A 4 26.75 -31.56 72.01
C THR A 4 27.32 -32.56 71.00
N SER A 5 26.96 -32.43 69.73
CA SER A 5 27.61 -33.14 68.62
C SER A 5 27.89 -32.14 67.49
N PRO A 6 29.07 -32.21 66.85
CA PRO A 6 29.61 -31.11 66.05
C PRO A 6 29.11 -31.15 64.61
N THR A 7 28.77 -29.98 64.08
CA THR A 7 28.51 -29.77 62.65
C THR A 7 29.82 -29.75 61.87
N PRO A 8 30.00 -30.55 60.81
CA PRO A 8 31.18 -30.44 59.95
C PRO A 8 30.99 -29.29 58.96
N THR A 9 31.89 -28.31 59.03
CA THR A 9 32.05 -27.26 58.03
C THR A 9 32.69 -27.86 56.78
N VAL A 10 31.91 -28.09 55.73
CA VAL A 10 32.46 -28.38 54.39
C VAL A 10 32.59 -27.05 53.65
N THR A 11 33.85 -26.63 53.50
CA THR A 11 34.27 -25.48 52.73
C THR A 11 33.95 -25.70 51.26
N LEU A 12 32.85 -25.11 50.76
CA LEU A 12 32.57 -25.02 49.34
C LEU A 12 33.58 -24.05 48.72
N SER A 13 34.62 -24.61 48.10
CA SER A 13 35.45 -23.94 47.11
C SER A 13 34.56 -23.45 45.97
N ALA A 14 34.07 -22.22 46.09
CA ALA A 14 33.38 -21.51 45.04
C ALA A 14 34.39 -21.05 43.99
N THR A 15 34.87 -21.99 43.16
CA THR A 15 35.43 -21.63 41.87
C THR A 15 34.22 -21.32 40.98
N SER A 16 33.81 -20.05 40.99
CA SER A 16 32.80 -19.47 40.10
C SER A 16 33.23 -19.65 38.64
N ALA A 17 32.93 -20.81 38.06
CA ALA A 17 32.88 -20.96 36.61
C ALA A 17 31.72 -20.09 36.13
N ARG A 18 32.04 -18.90 35.58
CA ARG A 18 31.09 -18.10 34.81
C ARG A 18 30.59 -18.95 33.64
N THR A 19 29.51 -19.68 33.82
CA THR A 19 28.72 -20.22 32.70
C THR A 19 28.30 -19.02 31.87
N THR A 20 28.93 -18.86 30.72
CA THR A 20 28.50 -17.88 29.72
C THR A 20 27.12 -18.31 29.27
N GLN A 21 26.08 -17.71 29.85
CA GLN A 21 24.66 -18.05 29.63
C GLN A 21 24.26 -18.08 28.14
N TRP A 22 25.05 -17.38 27.32
CA TRP A 22 24.91 -17.27 25.86
C TRP A 22 26.07 -17.90 25.08
N GLY A 23 26.79 -18.86 25.67
CA GLY A 23 27.83 -19.62 24.97
C GLY A 23 27.29 -20.40 23.78
N PHE A 24 28.16 -20.75 22.83
CA PHE A 24 27.80 -21.65 21.73
C PHE A 24 27.57 -23.07 22.28
N PRO A 25 26.49 -23.75 21.88
CA PRO A 25 26.17 -25.11 22.32
C PRO A 25 27.03 -26.13 21.56
N LEU A 26 28.33 -26.18 21.87
CA LEU A 26 29.29 -27.05 21.15
C LEU A 26 29.01 -28.54 21.40
N ALA A 27 28.57 -28.91 22.61
CA ALA A 27 28.23 -30.27 22.99
C ALA A 27 26.82 -30.70 22.53
N LYS A 28 25.94 -29.74 22.20
CA LYS A 28 24.54 -29.96 21.80
C LYS A 28 23.72 -30.80 22.80
N ASP A 29 24.04 -30.65 24.08
CA ASP A 29 23.42 -31.30 25.24
C ASP A 29 22.16 -30.58 25.75
N GLN A 30 21.75 -29.50 25.08
CA GLN A 30 20.55 -28.73 25.43
C GLN A 30 19.30 -29.58 25.19
N VAL A 31 18.29 -29.36 26.04
CA VAL A 31 16.97 -29.96 25.92
C VAL A 31 15.92 -28.87 25.76
N THR A 32 14.82 -29.20 25.08
CA THR A 32 13.66 -28.31 25.01
C THR A 32 13.01 -28.21 26.38
N PHE A 33 12.86 -26.98 26.87
CA PHE A 33 12.18 -26.63 28.11
C PHE A 33 11.36 -25.36 27.86
N ILE A 34 10.03 -25.48 27.88
CA ILE A 34 9.12 -24.36 27.68
C ILE A 34 8.61 -23.92 29.03
N ASP A 35 8.98 -22.69 29.40
CA ASP A 35 8.68 -22.14 30.72
C ASP A 35 7.25 -21.56 30.77
N HIS A 36 6.79 -21.19 31.96
CA HIS A 36 5.45 -20.64 32.16
C HIS A 36 5.27 -19.30 31.44
N GLY A 37 4.03 -19.01 31.02
CA GLY A 37 3.67 -17.75 30.37
C GLY A 37 4.06 -17.67 28.89
N CYS A 38 4.49 -18.78 28.27
CA CYS A 38 4.69 -18.86 26.83
C CYS A 38 3.36 -19.03 26.06
N ILE A 39 3.26 -18.45 24.86
CA ILE A 39 2.25 -18.86 23.87
C ILE A 39 2.92 -19.75 22.84
N ILE A 40 2.42 -20.99 22.74
CA ILE A 40 2.91 -22.04 21.86
C ILE A 40 1.99 -22.12 20.64
N ASP A 41 2.58 -22.23 19.44
CA ASP A 41 1.81 -22.41 18.21
C ASP A 41 1.42 -23.89 17.97
N LYS A 42 0.69 -24.14 16.86
CA LYS A 42 0.18 -25.48 16.52
C LYS A 42 1.28 -26.50 16.20
N GLU A 43 2.51 -26.07 15.92
CA GLU A 43 3.65 -26.97 15.71
C GLU A 43 4.46 -27.19 17.02
N GLY A 44 3.97 -26.70 18.16
CA GLY A 44 4.63 -26.84 19.45
C GLY A 44 5.77 -25.84 19.65
N TYR A 45 5.86 -24.78 18.83
CA TYR A 45 6.91 -23.78 18.91
C TYR A 45 6.50 -22.61 19.81
N PRO A 46 7.34 -22.20 20.79
CA PRO A 46 7.06 -21.05 21.65
C PRO A 46 7.22 -19.73 20.87
N LEU A 47 6.14 -19.31 20.19
CA LEU A 47 6.09 -18.08 19.38
C LEU A 47 6.20 -16.81 20.24
N TYR A 48 5.66 -16.85 21.44
CA TYR A 48 5.85 -15.83 22.47
C TYR A 48 6.56 -16.48 23.66
N PRO A 49 7.90 -16.60 23.61
CA PRO A 49 8.65 -17.19 24.72
C PRO A 49 8.63 -16.24 25.93
N ASN A 50 8.63 -16.81 27.13
CA ASN A 50 8.71 -16.08 28.39
C ASN A 50 9.63 -16.80 29.37
N ASN A 51 10.01 -16.14 30.46
CA ASN A 51 10.90 -16.65 31.50
C ASN A 51 12.19 -17.27 30.91
N ASN A 52 12.59 -18.47 31.33
CA ASN A 52 13.82 -19.11 30.88
C ASN A 52 13.52 -20.27 29.90
N THR A 53 12.98 -19.94 28.73
CA THR A 53 12.57 -20.93 27.71
C THR A 53 13.69 -21.31 26.77
N THR A 54 13.87 -22.61 26.52
CA THR A 54 14.80 -23.17 25.54
C THR A 54 14.06 -24.09 24.57
N TYR A 55 14.33 -23.98 23.27
CA TYR A 55 13.74 -24.82 22.25
C TYR A 55 14.81 -25.34 21.28
N VAL A 56 15.01 -26.65 21.26
CA VAL A 56 16.00 -27.33 20.42
C VAL A 56 15.31 -27.83 19.16
N LEU A 57 15.91 -27.54 18.00
CA LEU A 57 15.48 -28.07 16.71
C LEU A 57 16.57 -28.99 16.14
N PRO A 58 16.37 -30.32 16.20
CA PRO A 58 17.30 -31.28 15.62
C PRO A 58 17.40 -31.16 14.09
N PRO A 59 18.52 -31.58 13.48
CA PRO A 59 18.66 -31.69 12.03
C PRO A 59 17.51 -32.47 11.40
N GLY A 60 17.03 -32.02 10.24
CA GLY A 60 15.94 -32.68 9.51
C GLY A 60 14.53 -32.41 10.06
N THR A 61 14.38 -31.79 11.23
CA THR A 61 13.07 -31.39 11.76
C THR A 61 12.65 -30.05 11.17
N ILE A 62 11.37 -29.92 10.79
CA ILE A 62 10.81 -28.70 10.20
C ILE A 62 9.82 -28.07 11.18
N ILE A 63 10.16 -26.88 11.67
CA ILE A 63 9.27 -26.00 12.41
C ILE A 63 9.19 -24.69 11.64
N THR A 64 7.99 -24.34 11.18
CA THR A 64 7.74 -23.27 10.23
C THR A 64 8.10 -21.90 10.81
N ASN A 65 7.86 -21.71 12.11
CA ASN A 65 8.11 -20.45 12.82
C ASN A 65 9.50 -20.33 13.45
N PHE A 66 10.39 -21.32 13.29
CA PHE A 66 11.71 -21.25 13.94
C PHE A 66 12.49 -20.01 13.49
N GLY A 67 13.04 -19.25 14.44
CA GLY A 67 13.72 -17.99 14.18
C GLY A 67 12.79 -16.78 14.16
N THR A 68 11.51 -16.97 14.43
CA THR A 68 10.52 -15.88 14.55
C THR A 68 9.99 -15.77 15.98
N VAL A 69 9.48 -14.59 16.32
CA VAL A 69 8.75 -14.36 17.59
C VAL A 69 7.57 -13.46 17.28
N GLY A 70 6.49 -13.59 18.05
CA GLY A 70 5.21 -12.90 17.82
C GLY A 70 5.14 -11.46 18.35
N PHE A 71 6.07 -11.04 19.22
CA PHE A 71 6.11 -9.69 19.76
C PHE A 71 6.88 -8.70 18.88
N SER A 72 6.59 -7.41 19.03
CA SER A 72 7.35 -6.32 18.39
C SER A 72 8.77 -6.28 18.93
N LYS A 73 9.75 -6.22 18.03
CA LYS A 73 11.16 -6.37 18.40
C LYS A 73 12.10 -5.50 17.58
N THR A 74 13.25 -5.20 18.16
CA THR A 74 14.46 -4.95 17.39
C THR A 74 15.23 -6.24 17.23
N SER A 75 16.04 -6.32 16.18
CA SER A 75 16.82 -7.52 15.95
C SER A 75 18.19 -7.25 15.37
N SER A 76 19.12 -8.11 15.73
CA SER A 76 20.47 -8.16 15.15
C SER A 76 20.76 -9.57 14.65
N SER A 77 21.63 -9.65 13.65
CA SER A 77 22.13 -10.92 13.14
C SER A 77 23.64 -10.86 13.00
N GLU A 78 24.29 -11.97 13.29
CA GLU A 78 25.74 -12.09 13.27
C GLU A 78 26.11 -13.49 12.75
N THR A 79 27.25 -13.62 12.11
CA THR A 79 27.86 -14.92 11.82
C THR A 79 29.15 -15.03 12.61
N SER A 80 29.37 -16.16 13.27
CA SER A 80 30.58 -16.39 14.07
C SER A 80 31.84 -16.28 13.21
N LYS A 81 32.99 -15.97 13.84
CA LYS A 81 34.27 -15.80 13.13
C LYS A 81 34.69 -17.04 12.33
N ASP A 82 34.43 -18.22 12.88
CA ASP A 82 34.67 -19.51 12.25
C ASP A 82 33.60 -19.90 11.20
N ARG A 83 32.60 -19.03 10.98
CA ARG A 83 31.45 -19.24 10.08
C ARG A 83 30.63 -20.50 10.39
N ARG A 84 30.77 -21.06 11.59
CA ARG A 84 30.03 -22.25 12.02
C ARG A 84 28.60 -21.91 12.42
N TRP A 85 28.39 -20.74 13.02
CA TRP A 85 27.12 -20.35 13.61
C TRP A 85 26.57 -19.07 12.99
N LYS A 86 25.29 -19.09 12.64
CA LYS A 86 24.50 -17.89 12.39
C LYS A 86 23.66 -17.60 13.63
N ILE A 87 23.81 -16.40 14.18
CA ILE A 87 23.13 -15.93 15.38
C ILE A 87 22.10 -14.89 14.98
N TYR A 88 20.91 -15.00 15.54
CA TYR A 88 19.89 -13.96 15.48
C TYR A 88 19.45 -13.62 16.89
N ARG A 89 19.34 -12.32 17.21
CA ARG A 89 18.90 -11.84 18.52
C ARG A 89 17.67 -10.97 18.32
N ALA A 90 16.67 -11.18 19.15
CA ALA A 90 15.45 -10.39 19.19
C ALA A 90 15.27 -9.81 20.60
N HIS A 91 15.05 -8.50 20.65
CA HIS A 91 14.80 -7.76 21.88
C HIS A 91 13.39 -7.17 21.81
N CYS A 92 12.57 -7.46 22.82
CA CYS A 92 11.21 -6.95 22.85
C CYS A 92 11.21 -5.42 22.96
N LEU A 93 10.30 -4.79 22.25
CA LEU A 93 10.06 -3.35 22.36
C LEU A 93 8.94 -3.03 23.34
N GLY A 94 8.29 -4.03 23.94
CA GLY A 94 7.06 -3.85 24.72
C GLY A 94 5.82 -3.65 23.85
N VAL A 95 4.81 -2.99 24.39
CA VAL A 95 3.45 -2.96 23.84
C VAL A 95 2.83 -1.56 23.98
N MET A 96 1.94 -1.20 23.04
CA MET A 96 1.08 -0.02 23.16
C MET A 96 -0.21 -0.40 23.88
N VAL A 97 -0.49 0.20 25.02
CA VAL A 97 -1.64 -0.11 25.88
C VAL A 97 -2.50 1.12 26.12
N CYS A 98 -3.78 0.93 26.44
CA CYS A 98 -4.68 2.01 26.80
C CYS A 98 -4.63 2.33 28.31
N ASP A 99 -4.79 3.60 28.66
CA ASP A 99 -4.89 4.07 30.05
C ASP A 99 -6.28 3.94 30.66
N SER A 100 -7.31 3.65 29.87
CA SER A 100 -8.69 3.51 30.35
C SER A 100 -8.91 2.17 31.04
N GLU A 101 -9.50 2.23 32.23
CA GLU A 101 -9.86 1.06 33.01
C GLU A 101 -10.81 0.15 32.21
N GLY A 102 -10.52 -1.16 32.19
CA GLY A 102 -11.28 -2.15 31.43
C GLY A 102 -11.02 -2.20 29.92
N CYS A 103 -10.17 -1.32 29.36
CA CYS A 103 -9.80 -1.41 27.95
C CYS A 103 -8.67 -2.41 27.71
N GLU A 104 -8.96 -3.52 27.01
CA GLU A 104 -7.99 -4.58 26.71
C GLU A 104 -7.09 -4.29 25.48
N TYR A 105 -7.04 -3.04 25.02
CA TYR A 105 -6.25 -2.70 23.84
C TYR A 105 -4.75 -2.97 24.09
N ALA A 106 -4.19 -3.91 23.33
CA ALA A 106 -2.77 -4.24 23.30
C ALA A 106 -2.26 -4.25 21.85
N GLY A 107 -1.69 -3.13 21.42
CA GLY A 107 -1.21 -2.90 20.06
C GLY A 107 0.30 -3.11 19.89
N PRO A 108 0.78 -3.52 18.70
CA PRO A 108 2.21 -3.65 18.43
C PRO A 108 2.89 -2.28 18.39
N THR A 109 4.09 -2.19 18.96
CA THR A 109 4.95 -1.00 18.87
C THR A 109 5.60 -0.87 17.49
N PRO A 110 5.74 0.36 16.96
CA PRO A 110 6.60 0.63 15.79
C PRO A 110 8.06 0.22 16.04
N THR A 111 8.74 -0.32 15.03
CA THR A 111 10.12 -0.82 15.17
C THR A 111 11.20 0.15 14.71
N GLY A 112 10.82 1.29 14.11
CA GLY A 112 11.77 2.29 13.61
C GLY A 112 12.30 3.20 14.73
N PRO A 113 13.56 3.67 14.67
CA PRO A 113 14.09 4.62 15.63
C PRO A 113 13.20 5.87 15.74
N GLY A 114 12.85 6.29 16.96
CA GLY A 114 11.99 7.45 17.21
C GLY A 114 10.51 7.30 16.83
N LYS A 115 10.11 6.14 16.26
CA LYS A 115 8.74 5.94 15.76
C LYS A 115 7.72 5.68 16.85
N ILE A 116 8.15 5.19 18.01
CA ILE A 116 7.25 4.98 19.14
C ILE A 116 6.83 6.33 19.71
N GLU A 117 7.79 7.23 19.92
CA GLU A 117 7.58 8.60 20.41
C GLU A 117 6.76 9.42 19.41
N GLU A 118 7.04 9.28 18.11
CA GLU A 118 6.25 9.91 17.05
C GLU A 118 4.79 9.43 17.07
N LEU A 119 4.55 8.14 17.29
CA LEU A 119 3.19 7.58 17.37
C LEU A 119 2.43 8.16 18.57
N ILE A 120 3.03 8.15 19.76
CA ILE A 120 2.42 8.69 20.98
C ILE A 120 2.07 10.18 20.80
N ARG A 121 2.97 10.95 20.16
CA ARG A 121 2.77 12.38 19.93
C ARG A 121 1.65 12.67 18.91
N THR A 122 1.55 11.86 17.85
CA THR A 122 0.65 12.15 16.71
C THR A 122 -0.72 11.49 16.82
N THR A 123 -0.80 10.34 17.50
CA THR A 123 -2.02 9.53 17.63
C THR A 123 -2.18 9.09 19.08
N PRO A 124 -2.53 10.01 20.00
CA PRO A 124 -2.62 9.68 21.42
C PRO A 124 -3.87 8.87 21.78
N CYS A 125 -4.91 8.83 20.93
CA CYS A 125 -6.19 8.20 21.25
C CYS A 125 -6.18 6.68 21.04
N CYS A 126 -6.92 5.96 21.87
CA CYS A 126 -7.14 4.53 21.75
C CYS A 126 -7.86 4.17 20.44
N PRO A 127 -7.35 3.19 19.66
CA PRO A 127 -8.04 2.72 18.46
C PRO A 127 -9.25 1.81 18.72
N ALA A 128 -9.50 1.40 19.97
CA ALA A 128 -10.63 0.57 20.31
C ALA A 128 -11.94 1.35 20.13
N ASP A 129 -12.95 0.71 19.52
CA ASP A 129 -14.22 1.34 19.23
C ASP A 129 -14.92 1.80 20.52
N GLY A 130 -15.43 3.03 20.53
CA GLY A 130 -16.05 3.65 21.70
C GLY A 130 -15.09 3.99 22.87
N CYS A 131 -13.78 3.76 22.76
CA CYS A 131 -12.83 4.07 23.83
C CYS A 131 -12.31 5.51 23.74
N ALA A 132 -12.52 6.29 24.81
CA ALA A 132 -12.00 7.65 24.93
C ALA A 132 -10.58 7.74 25.53
N GLY A 133 -10.00 6.60 25.88
CA GLY A 133 -8.68 6.50 26.48
C GLY A 133 -7.54 6.91 25.56
N LYS A 134 -6.37 7.11 26.16
CA LYS A 134 -5.13 7.36 25.45
C LYS A 134 -4.24 6.14 25.46
N ILE A 135 -3.42 6.01 24.42
CA ILE A 135 -2.39 4.98 24.35
C ILE A 135 -1.09 5.49 24.96
N TYR A 136 -0.41 4.62 25.69
CA TYR A 136 0.95 4.83 26.16
C TYR A 136 1.80 3.60 25.83
N TRP A 137 3.12 3.80 25.88
CA TRP A 137 4.08 2.75 25.64
C TRP A 137 4.50 2.09 26.95
N MET A 138 4.20 0.81 27.08
CA MET A 138 4.70 -0.05 28.14
C MET A 138 5.96 -0.76 27.63
N GLU A 139 7.12 -0.21 27.98
CA GLU A 139 8.42 -0.67 27.49
C GLU A 139 8.86 -1.99 28.15
N CYS A 140 9.50 -2.86 27.36
CA CYS A 140 10.11 -4.10 27.85
C CYS A 140 11.64 -4.03 27.68
N ARG A 141 12.38 -3.96 28.80
CA ARG A 141 13.86 -3.77 28.75
C ARG A 141 14.68 -5.01 29.12
N HIS A 142 14.09 -5.98 29.81
CA HIS A 142 14.82 -7.05 30.49
C HIS A 142 14.62 -8.43 29.84
N THR A 143 14.23 -8.47 28.57
CA THR A 143 14.01 -9.72 27.83
C THR A 143 14.95 -9.83 26.63
N GLN A 144 15.40 -11.05 26.36
CA GLN A 144 16.23 -11.36 25.21
C GLN A 144 15.89 -12.74 24.67
N THR A 145 15.64 -12.82 23.37
CA THR A 145 15.57 -14.09 22.64
C THR A 145 16.78 -14.21 21.72
N ARG A 146 17.48 -15.34 21.76
CA ARG A 146 18.58 -15.67 20.86
C ARG A 146 18.28 -16.96 20.11
N PHE A 147 18.68 -16.97 18.85
CA PHE A 147 18.63 -18.11 17.97
C PHE A 147 20.04 -18.42 17.48
N ASP A 148 20.46 -19.66 17.62
CA ASP A 148 21.71 -20.19 17.12
C ASP A 148 21.42 -21.22 16.04
N HIS A 149 22.01 -21.06 14.85
CA HIS A 149 21.89 -22.00 13.73
C HIS A 149 23.28 -22.46 13.33
N GLU A 150 23.57 -23.74 13.53
CA GLU A 150 24.81 -24.36 13.07
C GLU A 150 24.69 -24.68 11.58
N LEU A 151 25.53 -24.04 10.76
CA LEU A 151 25.41 -24.10 9.30
C LEU A 151 25.77 -25.48 8.72
N SER A 152 26.68 -26.21 9.37
CA SER A 152 27.18 -27.50 8.86
C SER A 152 26.21 -28.65 9.05
N THR A 153 25.45 -28.67 10.16
CA THR A 153 24.54 -29.77 10.49
C THR A 153 23.07 -29.41 10.34
N GLY A 154 22.75 -28.11 10.30
CA GLY A 154 21.38 -27.62 10.36
C GLY A 154 20.74 -27.70 11.75
N TRP A 155 21.50 -28.08 12.80
CA TRP A 155 21.04 -28.05 14.18
C TRP A 155 20.77 -26.61 14.63
N ARG A 156 19.66 -26.38 15.34
CA ARG A 156 19.28 -25.03 15.78
C ARG A 156 18.79 -25.00 17.22
N LEU A 157 18.95 -23.84 17.86
CA LEU A 157 18.56 -23.59 19.24
C LEU A 157 17.91 -22.22 19.37
N MET A 158 16.77 -22.14 20.04
CA MET A 158 16.24 -20.90 20.58
C MET A 158 16.44 -20.89 22.09
N ARG A 159 16.88 -19.75 22.64
CA ARG A 159 16.98 -19.49 24.08
C ARG A 159 16.36 -18.13 24.38
N HIS A 160 15.51 -18.09 25.38
CA HIS A 160 14.88 -16.88 25.90
C HIS A 160 15.29 -16.67 27.36
N GLN A 161 15.48 -15.41 27.75
CA GLN A 161 15.70 -15.01 29.12
C GLN A 161 14.90 -13.74 29.43
N GLY A 162 14.37 -13.68 30.64
CA GLY A 162 13.67 -12.50 31.17
C GLY A 162 12.17 -12.74 31.32
N PHE A 163 11.49 -11.80 31.96
CA PHE A 163 10.04 -11.87 32.16
C PHE A 163 9.34 -10.76 31.38
N HIS A 164 8.39 -11.15 30.54
CA HIS A 164 7.48 -10.24 29.85
C HIS A 164 6.33 -9.85 30.78
N ASP A 165 6.51 -8.77 31.53
CA ASP A 165 5.50 -8.18 32.41
C ASP A 165 4.61 -7.18 31.66
N HIS A 166 4.01 -7.64 30.56
CA HIS A 166 3.11 -6.83 29.76
C HIS A 166 2.17 -7.75 28.95
N PRO A 167 0.96 -7.29 28.58
CA PRO A 167 0.10 -8.05 27.69
C PRO A 167 0.77 -8.27 26.34
N TRP A 168 0.45 -9.39 25.70
CA TRP A 168 0.96 -9.68 24.37
C TRP A 168 0.25 -8.81 23.32
N PRO A 169 0.99 -8.16 22.41
CA PRO A 169 0.37 -7.35 21.38
C PRO A 169 -0.40 -8.23 20.40
N THR A 170 -1.57 -7.74 19.96
CA THR A 170 -2.28 -8.36 18.84
C THR A 170 -1.45 -8.21 17.57
N SER A 171 -0.91 -9.32 17.06
CA SER A 171 -0.05 -9.27 15.88
C SER A 171 -0.81 -8.75 14.67
N LYS A 172 -0.33 -7.64 14.10
CA LYS A 172 -0.87 -7.13 12.83
C LYS A 172 -0.48 -7.99 11.64
N LYS A 173 0.53 -8.87 11.73
CA LYS A 173 1.07 -9.62 10.59
C LYS A 173 1.01 -11.11 10.88
N ALA A 174 0.41 -11.88 9.97
CA ALA A 174 0.44 -13.33 10.04
C ALA A 174 1.88 -13.84 10.03
N ASP A 175 2.17 -14.75 10.96
CA ASP A 175 3.42 -15.50 11.05
C ASP A 175 3.56 -16.52 9.90
N PRO A 176 4.77 -17.06 9.67
CA PRO A 176 4.99 -18.09 8.65
C PRO A 176 4.04 -19.29 8.71
N LEU A 177 3.74 -19.82 9.90
CA LEU A 177 2.82 -20.95 10.06
C LEU A 177 1.39 -20.56 9.68
N ALA A 178 0.89 -19.41 10.13
CA ALA A 178 -0.43 -18.91 9.72
C ALA A 178 -0.54 -18.73 8.20
N LYS A 179 0.52 -18.25 7.53
CA LYS A 179 0.55 -18.15 6.06
C LYS A 179 0.53 -19.51 5.37
N LYS A 180 1.25 -20.50 5.91
CA LYS A 180 1.26 -21.89 5.43
C LYS A 180 -0.12 -22.52 5.56
N LEU A 181 -0.78 -22.33 6.70
CA LEU A 181 -2.15 -22.81 6.93
C LEU A 181 -3.16 -22.15 5.99
N LEU A 182 -3.04 -20.83 5.76
CA LEU A 182 -3.86 -20.15 4.75
C LEU A 182 -3.64 -20.73 3.34
N ALA A 183 -2.40 -21.03 2.98
CA ALA A 183 -2.09 -21.62 1.67
C ALA A 183 -2.74 -23.00 1.50
N LEU A 184 -2.72 -23.84 2.54
CA LEU A 184 -3.43 -25.12 2.55
C LEU A 184 -4.94 -24.94 2.38
N GLU A 185 -5.54 -23.95 3.06
CA GLU A 185 -6.97 -23.70 2.95
C GLU A 185 -7.38 -23.20 1.55
N VAL A 186 -6.59 -22.29 0.97
CA VAL A 186 -6.78 -21.82 -0.42
C VAL A 186 -6.63 -22.98 -1.41
N ALA A 187 -5.70 -23.91 -1.18
CA ALA A 187 -5.50 -25.06 -2.06
C ALA A 187 -6.70 -26.02 -2.07
N LYS A 188 -7.45 -26.14 -0.98
CA LYS A 188 -8.69 -26.96 -0.92
C LYS A 188 -9.78 -26.43 -1.84
N ASN A 189 -9.90 -25.11 -1.96
CA ASN A 189 -10.85 -24.47 -2.87
C ASN A 189 -10.24 -23.22 -3.55
N PRO A 190 -9.44 -23.41 -4.63
CA PRO A 190 -8.75 -22.31 -5.30
C PRO A 190 -9.70 -21.24 -5.88
N LYS A 191 -10.95 -21.63 -6.19
CA LYS A 191 -11.97 -20.73 -6.76
C LYS A 191 -12.63 -19.85 -5.71
N ALA A 192 -12.57 -20.21 -4.43
CA ALA A 192 -13.20 -19.44 -3.36
C ALA A 192 -12.67 -18.00 -3.31
N GLY A 193 -13.57 -17.02 -3.31
CA GLY A 193 -13.23 -15.61 -3.16
C GLY A 193 -12.75 -15.28 -1.75
N ALA A 194 -12.13 -14.11 -1.56
CA ALA A 194 -11.66 -13.68 -0.23
C ALA A 194 -12.81 -13.59 0.80
N LEU A 195 -13.99 -13.12 0.39
CA LEU A 195 -15.16 -13.08 1.28
C LEU A 195 -15.63 -14.48 1.69
N GLN A 196 -15.67 -15.41 0.73
CA GLN A 196 -16.05 -16.80 0.99
C GLN A 196 -15.05 -17.49 1.92
N LEU A 197 -13.75 -17.29 1.73
CA LEU A 197 -12.71 -17.81 2.63
C LEU A 197 -12.83 -17.20 4.04
N LYS A 198 -13.19 -15.92 4.15
CA LYS A 198 -13.38 -15.23 5.43
C LYS A 198 -14.59 -15.76 6.19
N VAL A 199 -15.73 -15.93 5.51
CA VAL A 199 -16.99 -16.41 6.11
C VAL A 199 -16.93 -17.91 6.42
N GLY A 200 -16.17 -18.67 5.62
CA GLY A 200 -16.09 -20.12 5.75
C GLY A 200 -17.31 -20.82 5.13
N ASN A 201 -17.57 -22.04 5.56
CA ASN A 201 -18.72 -22.82 5.09
C ASN A 201 -19.98 -22.40 5.87
N PRO A 202 -21.06 -21.96 5.21
CA PRO A 202 -22.33 -21.63 5.88
C PRO A 202 -22.87 -22.76 6.76
N ASP A 203 -22.71 -24.01 6.31
CA ASP A 203 -23.20 -25.21 7.01
C ASP A 203 -22.41 -25.50 8.30
N LYS A 204 -21.25 -24.87 8.47
CA LYS A 204 -20.38 -24.97 9.65
C LYS A 204 -20.31 -23.67 10.44
N SER A 205 -21.29 -22.77 10.27
CA SER A 205 -21.32 -21.45 10.94
C SER A 205 -21.27 -21.52 12.47
N HIS A 206 -21.66 -22.65 13.06
CA HIS A 206 -21.56 -22.89 14.51
C HIS A 206 -20.18 -23.36 14.99
N GLU A 207 -19.27 -23.74 14.08
CA GLU A 207 -17.92 -24.18 14.45
C GLU A 207 -17.01 -22.95 14.70
N PRO A 208 -16.27 -22.90 15.82
CA PRO A 208 -15.41 -21.76 16.16
C PRO A 208 -14.24 -21.56 15.19
N ASP A 209 -13.86 -22.60 14.45
CA ASP A 209 -12.78 -22.56 13.46
C ASP A 209 -13.25 -22.25 12.03
N ASN A 210 -14.51 -21.84 11.85
CA ASN A 210 -15.06 -21.60 10.51
C ASN A 210 -14.46 -20.35 9.86
N GLY A 211 -13.88 -20.54 8.67
CA GLY A 211 -13.25 -19.49 7.88
C GLY A 211 -11.82 -19.16 8.29
N VAL A 212 -11.09 -18.45 7.44
CA VAL A 212 -9.64 -18.23 7.61
C VAL A 212 -9.28 -17.22 8.71
N ALA A 213 -10.26 -16.52 9.28
CA ALA A 213 -10.03 -15.59 10.38
C ALA A 213 -9.59 -16.30 11.68
N SER A 214 -9.98 -17.56 11.86
CA SER A 214 -9.54 -18.43 12.96
C SER A 214 -8.05 -18.81 12.87
N ILE A 215 -7.48 -18.78 11.66
CA ILE A 215 -6.05 -19.06 11.45
C ILE A 215 -5.19 -17.92 12.00
N HIS A 216 -5.57 -16.67 11.71
CA HIS A 216 -4.92 -15.48 12.23
C HIS A 216 -5.81 -14.25 12.06
N GLY A 217 -5.92 -13.40 13.09
CA GLY A 217 -6.80 -12.23 13.09
C GLY A 217 -6.58 -11.26 11.93
N SER A 218 -5.37 -11.20 11.37
CA SER A 218 -5.08 -10.39 10.17
C SER A 218 -5.88 -10.78 8.92
N PHE A 219 -6.38 -12.01 8.84
CA PHE A 219 -7.14 -12.51 7.70
C PHE A 219 -8.62 -12.12 7.74
N ALA A 220 -9.10 -11.53 8.84
CA ALA A 220 -10.41 -10.88 8.89
C ALA A 220 -10.49 -9.64 7.96
N ASN A 221 -9.36 -9.05 7.57
CA ASN A 221 -9.30 -7.97 6.60
C ASN A 221 -9.36 -8.52 5.16
N SER A 222 -10.47 -8.24 4.45
CA SER A 222 -10.75 -8.77 3.11
C SER A 222 -9.73 -8.36 2.05
N ASP A 223 -9.19 -7.14 2.10
CA ASP A 223 -8.21 -6.66 1.12
C ASP A 223 -6.86 -7.36 1.30
N ARG A 224 -6.42 -7.49 2.56
CA ARG A 224 -5.21 -8.23 2.90
C ARG A 224 -5.34 -9.70 2.52
N LEU A 225 -6.49 -10.30 2.79
CA LEU A 225 -6.78 -11.68 2.39
C LEU A 225 -6.78 -11.84 0.86
N ARG A 226 -7.35 -10.90 0.10
CA ARG A 226 -7.30 -10.88 -1.37
C ARG A 226 -5.86 -10.81 -1.88
N HIS A 227 -5.01 -10.02 -1.24
CA HIS A 227 -3.59 -9.95 -1.57
C HIS A 227 -2.90 -11.30 -1.35
N HIS A 228 -2.98 -11.87 -0.14
CA HIS A 228 -2.36 -13.17 0.16
C HIS A 228 -2.87 -14.30 -0.73
N ARG A 229 -4.19 -14.37 -0.98
CA ARG A 229 -4.78 -15.35 -1.89
C ARG A 229 -4.17 -15.28 -3.29
N ARG A 230 -3.99 -14.07 -3.84
CA ARG A 230 -3.36 -13.89 -5.17
C ARG A 230 -1.92 -14.41 -5.18
N GLU A 231 -1.15 -14.13 -4.14
CA GLU A 231 0.23 -14.61 -4.05
C GLU A 231 0.30 -16.14 -3.95
N ILE A 232 -0.60 -16.74 -3.17
CA ILE A 232 -0.71 -18.20 -3.02
C ILE A 232 -1.08 -18.86 -4.34
N LEU A 233 -2.11 -18.37 -5.03
CA LEU A 233 -2.54 -18.94 -6.32
C LEU A 233 -1.46 -18.83 -7.40
N ARG A 234 -0.71 -17.72 -7.41
CA ARG A 234 0.47 -17.56 -8.26
C ARG A 234 1.56 -18.58 -7.92
N GLY A 235 1.83 -18.80 -6.63
CA GLY A 235 2.81 -19.79 -6.18
C GLY A 235 2.41 -21.25 -6.46
N LEU A 236 1.12 -21.54 -6.55
CA LEU A 236 0.59 -22.86 -6.89
C LEU A 236 0.43 -23.10 -8.40
N ASN A 237 0.75 -22.12 -9.26
CA ASN A 237 0.45 -22.14 -10.70
C ASN A 237 -1.04 -22.37 -11.02
N LEU A 238 -1.93 -22.02 -10.08
CA LEU A 238 -3.39 -22.18 -10.23
C LEU A 238 -4.08 -20.88 -10.63
N ALA A 239 -3.36 -19.76 -10.58
CA ALA A 239 -3.71 -18.58 -11.36
C ALA A 239 -2.97 -18.68 -12.69
N PRO A 240 -3.62 -18.42 -13.83
CA PRO A 240 -2.87 -18.18 -15.05
C PRO A 240 -1.87 -17.08 -14.74
N ASP A 241 -0.61 -17.26 -15.18
CA ASP A 241 0.28 -16.13 -15.34
C ASP A 241 -0.49 -15.04 -16.08
N LYS A 242 -0.14 -13.78 -15.85
CA LYS A 242 -0.82 -12.65 -16.51
C LYS A 242 -0.91 -12.78 -18.03
N ASP A 243 -0.16 -13.73 -18.61
CA ASP A 243 -0.01 -14.00 -20.03
C ASP A 243 -0.40 -15.45 -20.42
N GLY A 244 -1.50 -16.01 -19.88
CA GLY A 244 -2.06 -17.29 -20.35
C GLY A 244 -2.58 -17.26 -21.80
N ASP A 245 -2.99 -18.41 -22.34
CA ASP A 245 -3.58 -18.55 -23.70
C ASP A 245 -4.70 -17.50 -23.93
N GLY A 246 -4.58 -16.68 -24.99
CA GLY A 246 -5.43 -15.51 -25.24
C GLY A 246 -4.89 -14.15 -24.75
N ALA A 247 -3.69 -14.10 -24.14
CA ALA A 247 -3.06 -12.85 -23.71
C ALA A 247 -2.75 -11.87 -24.85
N GLY A 248 -2.50 -12.37 -26.06
CA GLY A 248 -2.31 -11.55 -27.26
C GLY A 248 -3.53 -10.69 -27.59
N ASP A 249 -4.73 -11.25 -27.40
CA ASP A 249 -6.00 -10.63 -27.76
C ASP A 249 -6.72 -9.97 -26.58
N ARG A 250 -6.15 -10.05 -25.37
CA ARG A 250 -6.78 -9.52 -24.16
C ARG A 250 -7.20 -8.05 -24.30
N PHE A 251 -6.34 -7.23 -24.91
CA PHE A 251 -6.67 -5.83 -25.16
C PHE A 251 -7.89 -5.68 -26.07
N MET A 252 -7.97 -6.48 -27.14
CA MET A 252 -9.12 -6.46 -28.07
C MET A 252 -10.39 -6.97 -27.38
N ASN A 253 -10.30 -8.03 -26.60
CA ASN A 253 -11.43 -8.55 -25.82
C ASN A 253 -11.91 -7.56 -24.75
N ASP A 254 -10.99 -6.84 -24.10
CA ASP A 254 -11.33 -5.76 -23.17
C ASP A 254 -12.05 -4.63 -23.94
N MET A 255 -11.63 -4.27 -25.16
CA MET A 255 -12.35 -3.27 -25.98
C MET A 255 -13.76 -3.73 -26.34
N PHE A 256 -13.95 -4.98 -26.75
CA PHE A 256 -15.28 -5.53 -27.07
C PHE A 256 -16.19 -5.51 -25.83
N MET A 257 -15.68 -5.93 -24.68
CA MET A 257 -16.43 -5.89 -23.42
C MET A 257 -16.80 -4.46 -23.02
N TRP A 258 -15.93 -3.48 -23.30
CA TRP A 258 -16.22 -2.07 -23.02
C TRP A 258 -17.33 -1.54 -23.91
N ASP A 259 -17.28 -1.86 -25.20
CA ASP A 259 -18.33 -1.52 -26.16
C ASP A 259 -19.69 -2.13 -25.79
N GLU A 260 -19.71 -3.43 -25.45
CA GLU A 260 -20.92 -4.13 -24.95
C GLU A 260 -21.50 -3.49 -23.68
N ARG A 261 -20.67 -2.82 -22.89
CA ARG A 261 -21.09 -2.08 -21.67
C ARG A 261 -21.36 -0.60 -21.91
N GLY A 262 -21.39 -0.18 -23.17
CA GLY A 262 -21.74 1.16 -23.62
C GLY A 262 -20.59 2.16 -23.64
N LEU A 263 -19.33 1.72 -23.60
CA LEU A 263 -18.15 2.57 -23.80
C LEU A 263 -17.67 2.43 -25.25
N GLU A 264 -18.34 3.19 -26.12
CA GLU A 264 -18.24 3.09 -27.58
C GLU A 264 -16.94 3.72 -28.11
N VAL A 265 -16.36 3.14 -29.16
CA VAL A 265 -15.20 3.72 -29.86
C VAL A 265 -15.67 4.78 -30.87
N ILE A 266 -15.36 6.05 -30.60
CA ILE A 266 -15.74 7.19 -31.45
C ILE A 266 -14.62 7.63 -32.42
N SER A 267 -13.39 7.15 -32.22
CA SER A 267 -12.28 7.31 -33.18
C SER A 267 -11.23 6.24 -32.98
N SER A 268 -10.68 5.70 -34.06
CA SER A 268 -9.54 4.78 -34.01
C SER A 268 -8.63 4.92 -35.22
N LEU A 269 -7.32 4.74 -35.02
CA LEU A 269 -6.34 4.65 -36.10
C LEU A 269 -5.16 3.80 -35.65
N PHE A 270 -4.59 3.04 -36.59
CA PHE A 270 -3.47 2.11 -36.35
C PHE A 270 -2.20 2.50 -37.13
N ARG A 271 -2.22 3.67 -37.78
CA ARG A 271 -1.09 4.16 -38.57
C ARG A 271 0.03 4.58 -37.63
N HIS A 272 1.27 4.21 -38.00
CA HIS A 272 2.46 4.58 -37.26
C HIS A 272 2.51 6.08 -36.93
N GLY A 273 2.72 6.40 -35.66
CA GLY A 273 2.77 7.77 -35.12
C GLY A 273 1.41 8.40 -34.87
N LYS A 274 0.29 7.69 -35.08
CA LYS A 274 -1.08 8.16 -34.84
C LYS A 274 -1.97 7.10 -34.20
N GLU A 275 -1.37 6.07 -33.61
CA GLU A 275 -2.07 4.94 -33.01
C GLU A 275 -2.89 5.40 -31.80
N HIS A 276 -4.21 5.28 -31.89
CA HIS A 276 -5.12 5.68 -30.83
C HIS A 276 -6.46 4.94 -30.90
N PHE A 277 -7.13 4.89 -29.75
CA PHE A 277 -8.55 4.59 -29.60
C PHE A 277 -9.16 5.66 -28.71
N THR A 278 -10.16 6.38 -29.20
CA THR A 278 -10.94 7.34 -28.42
C THR A 278 -12.31 6.74 -28.19
N PHE A 279 -12.74 6.75 -26.93
CA PHE A 279 -13.97 6.10 -26.51
C PHE A 279 -14.75 6.97 -25.53
N GLN A 280 -16.07 6.80 -25.57
CA GLN A 280 -17.04 7.65 -24.88
C GLN A 280 -18.34 6.88 -24.69
N THR A 281 -19.02 7.07 -23.55
CA THR A 281 -20.38 6.52 -23.40
C THR A 281 -21.43 7.51 -23.92
N PRO A 282 -22.63 7.07 -24.31
CA PRO A 282 -23.73 7.98 -24.66
C PRO A 282 -24.02 9.01 -23.56
N TRP A 283 -23.87 8.63 -22.29
CA TRP A 283 -24.02 9.54 -21.16
C TRP A 283 -22.93 10.62 -21.15
N MET A 284 -21.67 10.26 -21.37
CA MET A 284 -20.56 11.22 -21.46
C MET A 284 -20.79 12.23 -22.59
N ALA A 285 -21.22 11.76 -23.78
CA ALA A 285 -21.55 12.60 -24.91
C ALA A 285 -22.71 13.57 -24.59
N ALA A 286 -23.75 13.07 -23.93
CA ALA A 286 -24.90 13.89 -23.51
C ALA A 286 -24.52 14.93 -22.46
N ARG A 287 -23.63 14.62 -21.52
CA ARG A 287 -23.12 15.58 -20.52
C ARG A 287 -22.30 16.69 -21.16
N LEU A 288 -21.43 16.36 -22.12
CA LEU A 288 -20.58 17.33 -22.81
C LEU A 288 -21.41 18.46 -23.48
N LEU A 289 -22.61 18.14 -23.96
CA LEU A 289 -23.48 19.05 -24.69
C LEU A 289 -24.78 19.40 -23.93
N GLU A 290 -24.84 19.12 -22.62
CA GLU A 290 -25.98 19.50 -21.80
C GLU A 290 -25.96 21.02 -21.58
N LYS A 291 -27.07 21.69 -21.86
CA LYS A 291 -27.28 23.09 -21.43
C LYS A 291 -27.72 23.09 -19.97
N THR A 292 -27.10 23.94 -19.16
CA THR A 292 -27.48 24.17 -17.77
C THR A 292 -28.35 25.43 -17.69
N GLU A 293 -29.35 25.41 -16.80
CA GLU A 293 -30.23 26.56 -16.55
C GLU A 293 -29.55 27.67 -15.76
N ASP A 294 -28.34 27.41 -15.23
CA ASP A 294 -27.60 28.28 -14.30
C ASP A 294 -26.94 29.52 -14.97
N GLY A 295 -27.28 29.84 -16.22
CA GLY A 295 -26.76 31.02 -16.91
C GLY A 295 -27.61 32.26 -16.61
N GLU A 296 -26.96 33.40 -16.31
CA GLU A 296 -27.63 34.69 -16.09
C GLU A 296 -28.54 35.12 -17.26
N ASN A 297 -28.33 34.56 -18.46
CA ASN A 297 -29.08 34.85 -19.68
C ASN A 297 -29.86 33.64 -20.24
N GLY A 298 -30.18 32.65 -19.40
CA GLY A 298 -30.91 31.43 -19.77
C GLY A 298 -30.00 30.22 -20.04
N PRO A 299 -30.55 29.14 -20.65
CA PRO A 299 -29.84 27.89 -20.84
C PRO A 299 -28.55 28.05 -21.66
N SER A 300 -27.40 27.77 -21.04
CA SER A 300 -26.09 27.91 -21.67
C SER A 300 -25.28 26.61 -21.58
N PHE A 301 -24.33 26.44 -22.50
CA PHE A 301 -23.38 25.32 -22.42
C PHE A 301 -22.38 25.52 -21.29
N TYR A 302 -21.75 24.42 -20.87
CA TYR A 302 -20.78 24.42 -19.78
C TYR A 302 -19.63 25.43 -20.00
N GLN A 303 -19.45 26.33 -19.04
CA GLN A 303 -18.44 27.41 -19.10
C GLN A 303 -17.23 27.21 -18.18
N GLY A 304 -17.23 26.18 -17.33
CA GLY A 304 -16.20 25.96 -16.31
C GLY A 304 -14.83 25.52 -16.84
N GLY A 305 -14.73 25.25 -18.14
CA GLY A 305 -13.53 24.72 -18.78
C GLY A 305 -13.32 23.23 -18.51
N LEU A 306 -12.90 22.51 -19.55
CA LEU A 306 -12.59 21.09 -19.48
C LEU A 306 -11.21 20.88 -18.87
N ILE A 307 -10.95 19.72 -18.28
CA ILE A 307 -9.61 19.35 -17.76
C ILE A 307 -9.12 18.13 -18.52
N SER A 308 -7.92 18.19 -19.10
CA SER A 308 -7.33 17.06 -19.82
C SER A 308 -6.01 16.62 -19.22
N ASP A 309 -5.94 15.36 -18.75
CA ASP A 309 -4.76 14.81 -18.04
C ASP A 309 -4.41 13.38 -18.49
N VAL A 310 -3.12 13.05 -18.40
CA VAL A 310 -2.55 11.76 -18.82
C VAL A 310 -2.28 10.86 -17.61
N THR A 311 -2.88 9.67 -17.62
CA THR A 311 -2.56 8.60 -16.66
C THR A 311 -1.53 7.63 -17.24
N TYR A 312 -0.34 7.61 -16.63
CA TYR A 312 0.85 6.90 -17.13
C TYR A 312 0.89 5.40 -16.87
N ARG A 313 0.11 4.90 -15.90
CA ARG A 313 0.26 3.53 -15.36
C ARG A 313 -0.97 2.65 -15.56
N TYR A 314 -1.95 3.13 -16.31
CA TYR A 314 -3.18 2.37 -16.53
C TYR A 314 -2.93 1.19 -17.48
N PHE A 315 -2.30 1.45 -18.64
CA PHE A 315 -1.99 0.44 -19.63
C PHE A 315 -0.53 -0.04 -19.54
N LYS A 316 -0.27 -1.31 -19.88
CA LYS A 316 1.10 -1.87 -19.99
C LYS A 316 1.90 -1.18 -21.11
N SER A 317 1.22 -0.82 -22.19
CA SER A 317 1.76 -0.07 -23.32
C SER A 317 0.80 1.04 -23.75
N GLY A 318 1.32 2.26 -23.93
CA GLY A 318 0.52 3.45 -24.20
C GLY A 318 0.00 4.12 -22.91
N TYR A 319 -0.84 5.13 -23.09
CA TYR A 319 -1.27 6.05 -22.04
C TYR A 319 -2.77 6.29 -22.12
N LEU A 320 -3.41 6.52 -20.97
CA LEU A 320 -4.81 6.95 -20.92
C LEU A 320 -4.86 8.47 -20.81
N LEU A 321 -5.36 9.15 -21.83
CA LEU A 321 -5.65 10.58 -21.81
C LEU A 321 -7.15 10.78 -21.56
N THR A 322 -7.48 11.55 -20.52
CA THR A 322 -8.86 11.79 -20.07
C THR A 322 -9.19 13.25 -20.15
N THR A 323 -10.28 13.63 -20.82
CA THR A 323 -10.91 14.93 -20.66
C THR A 323 -12.11 14.81 -19.73
N SER A 324 -12.18 15.69 -18.72
CA SER A 324 -13.23 15.73 -17.72
C SER A 324 -13.92 17.10 -17.68
N MET A 325 -15.19 17.11 -17.27
CA MET A 325 -15.95 18.33 -16.96
C MET A 325 -16.47 18.27 -15.52
N TYR A 326 -16.78 19.42 -14.93
CA TYR A 326 -17.40 19.45 -13.61
C TYR A 326 -18.91 19.26 -13.71
N CYS A 327 -19.46 18.28 -13.01
CA CYS A 327 -20.90 18.08 -12.89
C CYS A 327 -21.40 18.64 -11.56
N GLN A 328 -22.12 19.76 -11.62
CA GLN A 328 -22.67 20.43 -10.44
C GLN A 328 -23.71 19.55 -9.72
N LYS A 329 -24.57 18.84 -10.47
CA LYS A 329 -25.63 17.97 -9.92
C LYS A 329 -25.12 16.95 -8.90
N ILE A 330 -23.90 16.42 -9.11
CA ILE A 330 -23.28 15.45 -8.20
C ILE A 330 -22.04 16.00 -7.50
N ASN A 331 -21.70 17.27 -7.72
CA ASN A 331 -20.54 17.95 -7.14
C ASN A 331 -19.22 17.18 -7.37
N ARG A 332 -18.99 16.69 -8.60
CA ARG A 332 -17.84 15.86 -8.98
C ARG A 332 -17.36 16.14 -10.41
N TRP A 333 -16.06 15.94 -10.64
CA TRP A 333 -15.50 15.82 -11.98
C TRP A 333 -15.91 14.49 -12.61
N ILE A 334 -16.40 14.55 -13.84
CA ILE A 334 -16.84 13.39 -14.61
C ILE A 334 -16.04 13.33 -15.91
N PRO A 335 -15.65 12.13 -16.38
CA PRO A 335 -15.03 11.99 -17.69
C PRO A 335 -16.07 12.31 -18.77
N VAL A 336 -15.64 13.00 -19.83
CA VAL A 336 -16.43 13.25 -21.04
C VAL A 336 -15.80 12.67 -22.30
N GLN A 337 -14.50 12.39 -22.27
CA GLN A 337 -13.81 11.67 -23.35
C GLN A 337 -12.59 10.95 -22.78
N LEU A 338 -12.37 9.72 -23.24
CA LEU A 338 -11.21 8.93 -22.88
C LEU A 338 -10.46 8.53 -24.16
N SER A 339 -9.14 8.45 -24.09
CA SER A 339 -8.36 7.91 -25.20
C SER A 339 -7.18 7.08 -24.73
N TRP A 340 -7.01 5.92 -25.33
CA TRP A 340 -5.73 5.25 -25.36
C TRP A 340 -4.89 5.88 -26.47
N ILE A 341 -3.67 6.33 -26.12
CA ILE A 341 -2.70 6.86 -27.07
C ILE A 341 -1.37 6.10 -26.94
N ARG A 342 -0.72 5.79 -28.06
CA ARG A 342 0.51 5.01 -28.05
C ARG A 342 1.73 5.77 -27.51
N GLY A 343 1.76 7.09 -27.68
CA GLY A 343 2.88 7.95 -27.30
C GLY A 343 2.44 9.31 -26.74
N LEU A 344 3.43 10.15 -26.40
CA LEU A 344 3.23 11.48 -25.79
C LEU A 344 3.77 12.61 -26.68
N SER A 345 3.95 12.36 -27.97
CA SER A 345 4.25 13.42 -28.94
C SER A 345 3.02 14.26 -29.24
N GLU A 346 3.24 15.47 -29.77
CA GLU A 346 2.21 16.45 -30.14
C GLU A 346 1.02 15.83 -30.90
N ILE A 347 1.32 14.97 -31.87
CA ILE A 347 0.32 14.35 -32.73
C ILE A 347 -0.72 13.49 -31.99
N TYR A 348 -0.37 12.86 -30.85
CA TYR A 348 -1.34 12.08 -30.08
C TYR A 348 -2.30 12.98 -29.31
N TYR A 349 -1.80 14.09 -28.76
CA TYR A 349 -2.64 15.09 -28.11
C TYR A 349 -3.53 15.79 -29.13
N HIS A 350 -2.97 16.15 -30.30
CA HIS A 350 -3.72 16.68 -31.43
C HIS A 350 -4.92 15.80 -31.75
N THR A 351 -4.71 14.50 -31.93
CA THR A 351 -5.79 13.56 -32.23
C THR A 351 -6.89 13.58 -31.17
N HIS A 352 -6.53 13.53 -29.90
CA HIS A 352 -7.51 13.56 -28.80
C HIS A 352 -8.36 14.83 -28.81
N PHE A 353 -7.72 16.00 -28.94
CA PHE A 353 -8.41 17.28 -28.96
C PHE A 353 -9.23 17.48 -30.23
N ALA A 354 -8.74 17.02 -31.39
CA ALA A 354 -9.48 17.10 -32.63
C ALA A 354 -10.76 16.26 -32.58
N VAL A 355 -10.70 15.05 -32.01
CA VAL A 355 -11.90 14.24 -31.77
C VAL A 355 -12.86 14.94 -30.83
N LEU A 356 -12.37 15.53 -29.73
CA LEU A 356 -13.19 16.28 -28.77
C LEU A 356 -13.91 17.46 -29.44
N PHE A 357 -13.18 18.30 -30.18
CA PHE A 357 -13.72 19.51 -30.78
C PHE A 357 -14.78 19.22 -31.83
N ARG A 358 -14.57 18.19 -32.66
CA ARG A 358 -15.55 17.80 -33.68
C ARG A 358 -16.92 17.44 -33.09
N GLN A 359 -17.00 16.97 -31.83
CA GLN A 359 -18.27 16.61 -31.20
C GLN A 359 -19.24 17.79 -31.05
N PHE A 360 -18.71 19.01 -30.89
CA PHE A 360 -19.51 20.23 -30.79
C PHE A 360 -19.44 21.11 -32.05
N MET A 361 -18.88 20.63 -33.16
CA MET A 361 -18.99 21.28 -34.48
C MET A 361 -20.36 21.01 -35.12
N ARG A 362 -21.43 21.32 -34.38
CA ARG A 362 -22.82 21.11 -34.78
C ARG A 362 -23.47 22.42 -35.21
N SER A 363 -24.25 22.42 -36.28
CA SER A 363 -24.92 23.61 -36.83
C SER A 363 -25.75 24.37 -35.80
N GLU A 364 -26.30 23.68 -34.82
CA GLU A 364 -27.17 24.21 -33.77
C GLU A 364 -26.39 24.94 -32.66
N ILE A 365 -25.06 24.81 -32.63
CA ILE A 365 -24.18 25.47 -31.66
C ILE A 365 -23.52 26.64 -32.37
N SER A 366 -23.66 27.85 -31.82
CA SER A 366 -23.05 29.06 -32.41
C SER A 366 -21.52 29.02 -32.34
N ALA A 367 -20.84 29.77 -33.20
CA ALA A 367 -19.38 29.81 -33.22
C ALA A 367 -18.78 30.17 -31.83
N VAL A 368 -19.38 31.16 -31.16
CA VAL A 368 -18.95 31.61 -29.82
C VAL A 368 -19.10 30.48 -28.80
N GLU A 369 -20.25 29.78 -28.78
CA GLU A 369 -20.48 28.66 -27.86
C GLU A 369 -19.50 27.50 -28.11
N ARG A 370 -19.16 27.21 -29.38
CA ARG A 370 -18.15 26.19 -29.72
C ARG A 370 -16.78 26.56 -29.16
N GLU A 371 -16.38 27.82 -29.31
CA GLU A 371 -15.11 28.29 -28.78
C GLU A 371 -15.06 28.28 -27.25
N ASP A 372 -16.18 28.58 -26.59
CA ASP A 372 -16.28 28.58 -25.13
C ASP A 372 -16.19 27.16 -24.56
N LEU A 373 -16.79 26.18 -25.24
CA LEU A 373 -16.68 24.75 -24.92
C LEU A 373 -15.25 24.21 -25.08
N ALA A 374 -14.47 24.79 -26.00
CA ALA A 374 -13.09 24.37 -26.24
C ALA A 374 -12.12 24.78 -25.11
N ARG A 375 -12.54 25.64 -24.16
CA ARG A 375 -11.68 26.06 -23.05
C ARG A 375 -11.20 24.86 -22.25
N ASN A 376 -9.88 24.75 -22.04
CA ASN A 376 -9.29 23.58 -21.42
C ASN A 376 -8.16 23.93 -20.43
N VAL A 377 -8.03 23.10 -19.41
CA VAL A 377 -6.94 23.13 -18.44
C VAL A 377 -6.09 21.89 -18.67
N VAL A 378 -4.82 22.11 -18.95
CA VAL A 378 -3.85 21.06 -19.25
C VAL A 378 -2.64 21.15 -18.33
N ASP A 379 -1.80 20.13 -18.39
CA ASP A 379 -0.49 20.16 -17.78
C ASP A 379 0.46 21.07 -18.56
N PHE A 380 1.52 21.54 -17.91
CA PHE A 380 2.53 22.40 -18.56
C PHE A 380 3.42 21.65 -19.57
N SER A 381 2.93 20.57 -20.18
CA SER A 381 3.67 19.85 -21.20
C SER A 381 3.57 20.60 -22.53
N LEU A 382 4.73 20.86 -23.16
CA LEU A 382 4.79 21.55 -24.45
C LEU A 382 4.04 20.76 -25.54
N ALA A 383 4.21 19.44 -25.56
CA ALA A 383 3.56 18.58 -26.55
C ALA A 383 2.02 18.61 -26.45
N GLN A 384 1.47 18.65 -25.23
CA GLN A 384 0.02 18.74 -25.03
C GLN A 384 -0.52 20.11 -25.45
N MET A 385 0.22 21.19 -25.12
CA MET A 385 -0.12 22.55 -25.52
C MET A 385 -0.13 22.70 -27.04
N GLU A 386 0.93 22.25 -27.71
CA GLU A 386 1.04 22.32 -29.18
C GLU A 386 0.00 21.44 -29.85
N GLY A 387 -0.26 20.24 -29.30
CA GLY A 387 -1.29 19.34 -29.82
C GLY A 387 -2.68 19.96 -29.75
N PHE A 388 -3.01 20.63 -28.64
CA PHE A 388 -4.27 21.37 -28.51
C PHE A 388 -4.37 22.51 -29.53
N ILE A 389 -3.31 23.36 -29.64
CA ILE A 389 -3.31 24.50 -30.56
C ILE A 389 -3.50 24.02 -31.99
N SER A 390 -2.76 22.98 -32.39
CA SER A 390 -2.84 22.38 -33.71
C SER A 390 -4.25 21.84 -34.01
N ALA A 391 -4.84 21.10 -33.05
CA ALA A 391 -6.20 20.58 -33.19
C ALA A 391 -7.26 21.67 -33.27
N TYR A 392 -7.09 22.76 -32.51
CA TYR A 392 -8.02 23.89 -32.52
C TYR A 392 -8.03 24.56 -33.88
N LEU A 393 -6.84 24.86 -34.42
CA LEU A 393 -6.69 25.49 -35.73
C LEU A 393 -7.22 24.62 -36.87
N GLU A 394 -7.02 23.30 -36.79
CA GLU A 394 -7.57 22.34 -37.76
C GLU A 394 -9.12 22.35 -37.72
N VAL A 395 -9.71 22.20 -36.54
CA VAL A 395 -11.15 21.94 -36.42
C VAL A 395 -11.99 23.21 -36.56
N PHE A 396 -11.55 24.34 -35.99
CA PHE A 396 -12.27 25.61 -36.06
C PHE A 396 -12.01 26.39 -37.35
N GLY A 397 -10.94 26.04 -38.08
CA GLY A 397 -10.54 26.74 -39.30
C GLY A 397 -9.94 28.11 -38.99
N GLY A 398 -8.60 28.17 -38.86
CA GLY A 398 -7.90 29.44 -38.67
C GLY A 398 -6.38 29.28 -38.61
N THR A 399 -5.69 30.41 -38.50
CA THR A 399 -4.22 30.46 -38.39
C THR A 399 -3.73 31.17 -37.12
N ASP A 400 -4.65 31.66 -36.28
CA ASP A 400 -4.31 32.42 -35.07
C ASP A 400 -3.98 31.51 -33.88
N ARG A 401 -2.69 31.22 -33.75
CA ARG A 401 -2.13 30.45 -32.63
C ARG A 401 -2.34 31.13 -31.27
N VAL A 402 -2.42 32.45 -31.22
CA VAL A 402 -2.60 33.20 -29.96
C VAL A 402 -4.03 33.02 -29.47
N ALA A 403 -5.01 33.13 -30.36
CA ALA A 403 -6.42 32.85 -30.04
C ALA A 403 -6.60 31.42 -29.52
N ALA A 404 -6.03 30.42 -30.21
CA ALA A 404 -6.07 29.03 -29.77
C ALA A 404 -5.42 28.84 -28.38
N ARG A 405 -4.23 29.42 -28.17
CA ARG A 405 -3.52 29.35 -26.88
C ARG A 405 -4.30 30.02 -25.75
N ASN A 406 -5.05 31.08 -26.03
CA ASN A 406 -5.85 31.79 -25.01
C ASN A 406 -7.03 30.95 -24.48
N LYS A 407 -7.46 29.91 -25.20
CA LYS A 407 -8.43 28.92 -24.71
C LYS A 407 -7.82 27.91 -23.73
N LEU A 408 -6.49 27.88 -23.59
CA LEU A 408 -5.78 27.03 -22.63
C LEU A 408 -5.41 27.76 -21.35
N LYS A 409 -5.52 27.04 -20.23
CA LYS A 409 -4.92 27.42 -18.93
C LYS A 409 -4.07 26.27 -18.40
N GLY A 410 -3.04 26.61 -17.61
CA GLY A 410 -2.21 25.62 -16.94
C GLY A 410 -2.77 25.22 -15.57
N CYS A 411 -2.61 23.94 -15.19
CA CYS A 411 -3.04 23.44 -13.89
C CYS A 411 -2.21 24.01 -12.73
N LYS A 412 -2.81 24.86 -11.87
CA LYS A 412 -2.14 25.47 -10.70
C LYS A 412 -1.48 24.46 -9.76
N GLN A 413 -2.05 23.27 -9.59
CA GLN A 413 -1.48 22.23 -8.72
C GLN A 413 -0.22 21.62 -9.33
N HIS A 414 -0.22 21.34 -10.63
CA HIS A 414 0.98 20.87 -11.33
C HIS A 414 2.08 21.93 -11.42
N PHE A 415 1.71 23.22 -11.52
CA PHE A 415 2.67 24.32 -11.35
C PHE A 415 3.33 24.27 -9.97
N ARG A 416 2.52 24.22 -8.90
CA ARG A 416 3.01 24.16 -7.50
C ARG A 416 3.91 22.94 -7.25
N ALA A 417 3.53 21.78 -7.77
CA ALA A 417 4.33 20.56 -7.68
C ALA A 417 5.67 20.71 -8.41
N SER A 418 5.67 21.31 -9.60
CA SER A 418 6.89 21.57 -10.38
C SER A 418 7.83 22.52 -9.65
N ILE A 419 7.31 23.64 -9.11
CA ILE A 419 8.10 24.58 -8.30
C ILE A 419 8.67 23.89 -7.06
N THR A 420 7.87 23.09 -6.37
CA THR A 420 8.33 22.37 -5.16
C THR A 420 9.41 21.35 -5.49
N ARG A 421 9.32 20.66 -6.63
CA ARG A 421 10.37 19.74 -7.10
C ARG A 421 11.67 20.48 -7.40
N VAL A 422 11.60 21.60 -8.13
CA VAL A 422 12.77 22.41 -8.48
C VAL A 422 13.42 23.00 -7.22
N LYS A 423 12.63 23.54 -6.27
CA LYS A 423 13.11 24.01 -4.95
C LYS A 423 13.85 22.95 -4.13
N ARG A 424 13.52 21.67 -4.31
CA ARG A 424 14.18 20.56 -3.61
C ARG A 424 15.42 20.03 -4.35
N ASN A 425 15.62 20.42 -5.60
CA ASN A 425 16.76 19.98 -6.39
C ASN A 425 17.98 20.86 -6.10
N ARG A 426 18.81 20.41 -5.15
CA ARG A 426 20.03 21.10 -4.70
C ARG A 426 21.13 21.20 -5.75
N ALA A 427 21.01 20.49 -6.88
CA ALA A 427 21.91 20.63 -8.01
C ALA A 427 21.53 21.80 -8.94
N VAL A 428 20.29 22.32 -8.82
CA VAL A 428 19.77 23.41 -9.67
C VAL A 428 19.61 24.70 -8.87
N ILE A 429 19.18 24.62 -7.60
CA ILE A 429 19.08 25.78 -6.70
C ILE A 429 19.86 25.47 -5.43
N GLN A 430 20.90 26.27 -5.14
CA GLN A 430 21.67 26.14 -3.92
C GLN A 430 20.85 26.57 -2.69
N ALA A 431 21.27 26.15 -1.49
CA ALA A 431 20.44 26.31 -0.29
C ALA A 431 20.14 27.78 0.08
N ASP A 432 21.05 28.68 -0.28
CA ASP A 432 21.01 30.14 -0.08
C ASP A 432 20.19 30.88 -1.15
N GLU A 433 20.06 30.34 -2.36
CA GLU A 433 19.30 30.93 -3.46
C GLU A 433 17.77 30.73 -3.35
N VAL A 434 17.32 29.78 -2.51
CA VAL A 434 15.88 29.47 -2.34
C VAL A 434 15.09 30.68 -1.83
N VAL A 435 15.72 31.55 -1.04
CA VAL A 435 15.09 32.74 -0.44
C VAL A 435 15.13 33.94 -1.40
N SER A 436 16.12 34.06 -2.29
CA SER A 436 16.21 35.21 -3.20
C SER A 436 15.32 35.05 -4.44
N GLU A 437 15.25 33.86 -5.05
CA GLU A 437 14.58 33.68 -6.36
C GLU A 437 13.05 33.55 -6.28
N PHE A 438 12.49 33.07 -5.15
CA PHE A 438 11.06 32.71 -5.06
C PHE A 438 10.25 33.58 -4.08
N SER A 439 10.85 34.64 -3.53
CA SER A 439 10.20 35.52 -2.54
C SER A 439 9.13 36.45 -3.14
N SER A 440 9.11 36.65 -4.46
CA SER A 440 8.11 37.48 -5.14
C SER A 440 6.78 36.77 -5.44
N HIS A 441 6.66 35.46 -5.17
CA HIS A 441 5.47 34.66 -5.49
C HIS A 441 4.68 34.23 -4.24
N HIS A 442 4.53 35.15 -3.28
CA HIS A 442 3.59 34.97 -2.17
C HIS A 442 2.16 34.94 -2.70
N ILE A 443 1.63 33.72 -2.84
CA ILE A 443 0.21 33.48 -3.15
C ILE A 443 -0.55 33.63 -1.82
N PRO A 444 -1.51 34.57 -1.70
CA PRO A 444 -2.30 34.71 -0.49
C PRO A 444 -3.07 33.42 -0.17
N PRO A 445 -3.38 33.16 1.11
CA PRO A 445 -4.08 31.95 1.53
C PRO A 445 -5.43 31.83 0.83
N TYR A 446 -5.84 30.57 0.63
CA TYR A 446 -7.09 30.15 0.00
C TYR A 446 -8.31 30.85 0.64
N ASN A 447 -9.05 31.63 -0.15
CA ASN A 447 -10.37 32.15 0.21
C ASN A 447 -11.43 31.25 -0.46
N PRO A 448 -12.24 30.48 0.29
CA PRO A 448 -13.26 29.61 -0.26
C PRO A 448 -14.49 30.35 -0.84
N GLN A 449 -14.59 31.67 -0.70
CA GLN A 449 -15.78 32.45 -1.10
C GLN A 449 -15.64 33.25 -2.40
N ALA A 450 -14.71 32.87 -3.28
CA ALA A 450 -14.57 33.49 -4.60
C ALA A 450 -14.57 32.42 -5.69
N PHE A 451 -15.75 31.85 -5.96
CA PHE A 451 -16.14 31.24 -7.22
C PHE A 451 -17.60 31.55 -7.48
#